data_AF-A0A962S0L0-F1
#
_entry.id   AF-A0A962S0L0-F1
#
_cell.length_a   1.000
_cell.length_b   1.000
_cell.length_c   1.000
_cell.angle_alpha   90.00
_cell.angle_beta   90.00
_cell.angle_gamma   90.00
#
_symmetry.space_group_name_H-M   'P 1'
#
loop_
_entity.id
_entity.type
_entity.pdbx_description
1 polymer ?
#
loop_
_entity_poly.entity_id
_entity_poly.type
_entity_poly.pdbx_seq_one_letter_code
_entity_poly.pdbx_strand_id
1 'polypeptide(L)'
;MSTYIKHHSNKGRFLWAGVLLAVCGGVVGYFYLHPESLPEWVAETPIGRDLQTTTVYKWRDASGAWQVSDKPPPAGTRYQVEKYRRDTNVLPLPPELQR
;
A
#
# COMPACT_ATOMS: atom_id res chain seq x y z
N MET A 1 -5.44 58.89 -24.54
CA MET A 1 -4.77 57.60 -24.84
C MET A 1 -5.21 56.61 -23.77
N SER A 2 -6.18 55.74 -24.07
CA SER A 2 -6.78 54.82 -23.08
C SER A 2 -6.09 53.47 -23.19
N THR A 3 -5.48 53.01 -22.09
CA THR A 3 -4.79 51.72 -21.98
C THR A 3 -5.81 50.64 -21.62
N TYR A 4 -6.10 49.75 -22.57
CA TYR A 4 -6.93 48.57 -22.35
C TYR A 4 -6.10 47.50 -21.61
N ILE A 5 -6.35 47.28 -20.32
CA ILE A 5 -5.72 46.22 -19.53
C ILE A 5 -6.43 44.90 -19.88
N LYS A 6 -5.73 44.01 -20.59
CA LYS A 6 -6.23 42.68 -20.96
C LYS A 6 -6.33 41.81 -19.71
N HIS A 7 -7.53 41.61 -19.20
CA HIS A 7 -7.79 40.75 -18.04
C HIS A 7 -7.50 39.28 -18.40
N HIS A 8 -6.39 38.72 -17.94
CA HIS A 8 -6.12 37.30 -18.11
C HIS A 8 -7.08 36.48 -17.23
N SER A 9 -7.84 35.57 -17.84
CA SER A 9 -8.79 34.71 -17.13
C SER A 9 -8.05 33.53 -16.50
N ASN A 10 -8.04 33.44 -15.17
CA ASN A 10 -7.41 32.35 -14.42
C ASN A 10 -8.14 31.01 -14.57
N LYS A 11 -9.29 30.97 -15.27
CA LYS A 11 -10.12 29.76 -15.45
C LYS A 11 -9.31 28.61 -16.06
N GLY A 12 -8.46 28.89 -17.06
CA GLY A 12 -7.58 27.88 -17.64
C GLY A 12 -6.59 27.29 -16.64
N ARG A 13 -6.04 28.12 -15.73
CA ARG A 13 -5.12 27.66 -14.69
C ARG A 13 -5.83 26.75 -13.68
N PHE A 14 -7.05 27.10 -13.28
CA PHE A 14 -7.85 26.26 -12.38
C PHE A 14 -8.26 24.94 -13.04
N LEU A 15 -8.63 24.96 -14.32
CA LEU A 15 -8.91 23.75 -15.09
C LEU A 15 -7.69 22.83 -15.14
N TRP A 16 -6.52 23.36 -15.49
CA TRP A 16 -5.28 22.58 -15.51
C TRP A 16 -4.87 22.06 -14.13
N ALA A 17 -5.06 22.87 -13.07
CA ALA A 17 -4.83 22.41 -11.70
C ALA A 17 -5.75 21.23 -11.34
N GLY A 18 -7.03 21.29 -11.73
CA GLY A 18 -7.97 20.19 -11.54
C GLY A 18 -7.56 18.92 -12.30
N VAL A 19 -7.11 19.04 -13.54
CA VAL A 19 -6.60 17.91 -14.34
C VAL A 19 -5.37 17.28 -13.66
N LEU A 20 -4.41 18.09 -13.22
CA LEU A 20 -3.22 17.60 -12.52
C LEU A 20 -3.58 16.88 -11.22
N LEU A 21 -4.52 17.42 -10.44
CA LEU A 21 -5.01 16.76 -9.24
C LEU A 21 -5.68 15.43 -9.54
N ALA A 22 -6.48 15.35 -10.61
CA ALA A 22 -7.11 14.10 -11.03
C ALA A 22 -6.08 13.04 -11.45
N VAL A 23 -5.04 13.44 -12.19
CA VAL A 23 -3.95 12.54 -12.57
C VAL A 23 -3.18 12.07 -11.35
N CYS A 24 -2.77 12.97 -10.46
CA CYS A 24 -2.08 12.61 -9.22
C CYS A 24 -2.93 11.70 -8.34
N GLY A 25 -4.22 12.01 -8.19
CA GLY A 25 -5.17 11.17 -7.44
C GLY A 25 -5.32 9.78 -8.06
N GLY A 26 -5.39 9.69 -9.39
CA GLY A 26 -5.43 8.42 -10.12
C GLY A 26 -4.19 7.57 -9.89
N VAL A 27 -3.00 8.18 -9.98
CA VAL A 27 -1.71 7.48 -9.73
C VAL A 27 -1.63 6.98 -8.29
N VAL A 28 -1.98 7.82 -7.31
CA VAL A 28 -1.99 7.43 -5.89
C VAL A 28 -3.00 6.30 -5.64
N GLY A 29 -4.21 6.43 -6.17
CA GLY A 29 -5.25 5.41 -6.03
C GLY A 29 -4.85 4.07 -6.67
N TYR A 30 -4.22 4.11 -7.84
CA TYR A 30 -3.72 2.92 -8.52
C TYR A 30 -2.70 2.16 -7.66
N PHE A 31 -1.67 2.84 -7.15
CA PHE A 31 -0.65 2.19 -6.31
C PHE A 31 -1.17 1.74 -4.95
N TYR A 32 -2.23 2.34 -4.43
CA TYR A 32 -2.90 1.86 -3.22
C TYR A 32 -3.59 0.51 -3.42
N LEU A 33 -4.17 0.29 -4.62
CA LEU A 33 -4.85 -0.96 -4.97
C LEU A 33 -3.87 -2.03 -5.49
N HIS A 34 -2.78 -1.59 -6.10
CA HIS A 34 -1.74 -2.43 -6.71
C HIS A 34 -0.36 -2.11 -6.14
N PRO A 35 -0.11 -2.37 -4.84
CA PRO A 35 1.18 -2.09 -4.23
C PRO A 35 2.32 -2.82 -4.96
N GLU A 36 2.09 -4.00 -5.52
CA GLU A 36 3.07 -4.77 -6.30
C GLU A 36 3.65 -4.04 -7.53
N SER A 37 2.97 -3.00 -8.01
CA SER A 37 3.41 -2.19 -9.15
C SER A 37 4.30 -1.00 -8.76
N LEU A 38 4.54 -0.78 -7.46
CA LEU A 38 5.40 0.29 -6.98
C LEU A 38 6.83 0.13 -7.52
N PRO A 39 7.43 1.21 -8.06
CA PRO A 39 8.85 1.21 -8.39
C PRO A 39 9.71 0.88 -7.16
N GLU A 40 10.82 0.16 -7.34
CA GLU A 40 11.68 -0.30 -6.23
C GLU A 40 12.10 0.85 -5.30
N TRP A 41 12.51 1.99 -5.87
CA TRP A 41 12.92 3.16 -5.09
C TRP A 41 11.79 3.73 -4.20
N VAL A 42 10.52 3.52 -4.56
CA VAL A 42 9.37 3.89 -3.71
C VAL A 42 9.09 2.79 -2.69
N ALA A 43 9.15 1.53 -3.12
CA ALA A 43 8.85 0.36 -2.29
C ALA A 43 9.76 0.26 -1.05
N GLU A 44 11.01 0.73 -1.15
CA GLU A 44 11.96 0.71 -0.03
C GLU A 44 11.72 1.81 1.03
N THR A 45 10.99 2.87 0.67
CA THR A 45 10.61 3.93 1.63
C THR A 45 9.72 3.37 2.74
N PRO A 46 9.63 4.02 3.91
CA PRO A 46 8.72 3.58 4.97
C PRO A 46 7.26 3.44 4.50
N ILE A 47 6.78 4.39 3.70
CA ILE A 47 5.41 4.39 3.15
C ILE A 47 5.22 3.24 2.16
N GLY A 48 6.19 3.04 1.25
CA GLY A 48 6.15 1.92 0.30
C GLY A 48 6.16 0.56 1.00
N ARG A 49 7.01 0.38 2.02
CA ARG A 49 7.06 -0.87 2.81
C ARG A 49 5.76 -1.16 3.55
N ASP A 50 5.11 -0.13 4.09
CA ASP A 50 3.81 -0.29 4.73
C ASP A 50 2.73 -0.72 3.72
N LEU A 51 2.73 -0.16 2.51
CA LEU A 51 1.84 -0.59 1.41
C LEU A 51 2.14 -2.03 0.96
N GLN A 52 3.39 -2.48 1.05
CA GLN A 52 3.81 -3.86 0.77
C GLN A 52 3.57 -4.83 1.94
N THR A 53 3.01 -4.38 3.06
CA THR A 53 2.77 -5.23 4.21
C THR A 53 1.31 -5.71 4.20
N THR A 54 1.09 -6.98 4.56
CA THR A 54 -0.23 -7.54 4.79
C THR A 54 -0.33 -8.07 6.22
N THR A 55 -1.50 -7.90 6.82
CA THR A 55 -1.80 -8.46 8.13
C THR A 55 -2.43 -9.83 7.92
N VAL A 56 -1.91 -10.84 8.62
CA VAL A 56 -2.52 -12.16 8.66
C VAL A 56 -2.82 -12.56 10.10
N TYR A 57 -3.83 -13.40 10.23
CA TYR A 57 -4.31 -13.95 11.47
C TYR A 57 -4.01 -15.43 11.50
N LYS A 58 -3.43 -15.90 12.59
CA LYS A 58 -3.05 -17.29 12.79
C LYS A 58 -3.67 -17.83 14.06
N TRP A 59 -4.35 -18.97 13.98
CA TRP A 59 -5.01 -19.59 15.13
C TRP A 59 -5.05 -21.11 15.03
N ARG A 60 -5.34 -21.76 16.15
CA ARG A 60 -5.67 -23.18 16.19
C ARG A 60 -7.19 -23.34 16.16
N ASP A 61 -7.70 -24.18 15.27
CA ASP A 61 -9.13 -24.51 15.23
C ASP A 61 -9.52 -25.56 16.30
N ALA A 62 -10.80 -25.95 16.32
CA ALA A 62 -11.33 -26.92 17.29
C ALA A 62 -10.72 -28.33 17.16
N SER A 63 -10.20 -28.69 15.98
CA SER A 63 -9.46 -29.94 15.76
C SER A 63 -8.00 -29.85 16.21
N GLY A 64 -7.56 -28.65 16.60
CA GLY A 64 -6.17 -28.36 16.90
C GLY A 64 -5.32 -28.15 15.65
N ALA A 65 -5.89 -27.98 14.46
CA ALA A 65 -5.11 -27.66 13.26
C ALA A 65 -4.79 -26.16 13.20
N TRP A 66 -3.63 -25.84 12.62
CA TRP A 66 -3.25 -24.44 12.37
C TRP A 66 -4.00 -23.90 11.16
N GLN A 67 -4.56 -22.71 11.31
CA GLN A 67 -5.19 -21.94 10.25
C GLN A 67 -4.48 -20.59 10.11
N VAL A 68 -4.38 -20.10 8.88
CA VAL A 68 -3.82 -18.79 8.53
C VAL A 68 -4.75 -18.12 7.53
N SER A 69 -5.10 -16.86 7.76
CA SER A 69 -6.01 -16.09 6.91
C SER A 69 -5.68 -14.61 6.94
N ASP A 70 -6.02 -13.89 5.87
CA ASP A 70 -6.01 -12.42 5.82
C ASP A 70 -7.26 -11.80 6.50
N LYS A 71 -8.21 -12.64 6.91
CA LYS A 71 -9.41 -12.26 7.65
C LYS A 71 -9.36 -12.76 9.09
N PRO A 72 -9.91 -11.98 10.04
CA PRO A 72 -9.96 -12.40 11.43
C PRO A 72 -10.81 -13.67 11.59
N PRO A 73 -10.48 -14.54 12.56
CA PRO A 73 -11.26 -15.73 12.84
C PRO A 73 -12.60 -15.40 13.50
N PRO A 74 -13.51 -16.39 13.64
CA PRO A 74 -14.77 -16.22 14.34
C PRO A 74 -14.58 -15.65 15.76
N ALA A 75 -15.55 -14.87 16.21
CA ALA A 75 -15.54 -14.25 17.53
C ALA A 75 -15.31 -15.29 18.64
N GLY A 76 -14.47 -14.95 19.63
CA GLY A 76 -14.10 -15.85 20.73
C GLY A 76 -12.92 -16.78 20.42
N THR A 77 -12.44 -16.84 19.17
CA THR A 77 -11.24 -17.59 18.83
C THR A 77 -9.99 -16.82 19.26
N ARG A 78 -9.06 -17.47 19.98
CA ARG A 78 -7.74 -16.87 20.25
C ARG A 78 -6.87 -16.97 19.00
N TYR A 79 -6.27 -15.85 18.62
CA TYR A 79 -5.40 -15.77 17.45
C TYR A 79 -4.20 -14.88 17.71
N GLN A 80 -3.18 -15.04 16.88
CA GLN A 80 -2.04 -14.16 16.77
C GLN A 80 -2.17 -13.30 15.52
N VAL A 81 -1.84 -12.02 15.63
CA VAL A 81 -1.74 -11.10 14.50
C VAL A 81 -0.28 -11.02 14.08
N GLU A 82 -0.03 -11.26 12.80
CA GLU A 82 1.31 -11.22 12.22
C GLU A 82 1.29 -10.31 11.00
N LYS A 83 2.37 -9.55 10.80
CA LYS A 83 2.55 -8.68 9.63
C LYS A 83 3.61 -9.29 8.73
N TYR A 84 3.25 -9.53 7.47
CA TYR A 84 4.13 -10.11 6.47
C TYR A 84 4.34 -9.16 5.30
N ARG A 85 5.53 -9.21 4.71
CA ARG A 85 5.81 -8.57 3.44
C ARG A 85 5.20 -9.37 2.30
N ARG A 86 4.58 -8.67 1.34
CA ARG A 86 4.00 -9.25 0.11
C ARG A 86 5.07 -9.57 -0.94
N ASP A 87 6.16 -8.82 -0.92
CA ASP A 87 7.17 -8.75 -1.98
C ASP A 87 8.44 -9.57 -1.68
N THR A 88 8.57 -10.16 -0.49
CA THR A 88 9.77 -10.88 -0.08
C THR A 88 9.42 -12.12 0.72
N ASN A 89 9.87 -13.28 0.24
CA ASN A 89 9.85 -14.51 1.02
C ASN A 89 11.17 -14.61 1.82
N VAL A 90 11.09 -14.48 3.15
CA VAL A 90 12.25 -14.65 4.03
C VAL A 90 12.31 -16.10 4.46
N LEU A 91 13.26 -16.85 3.92
CA LEU A 91 13.52 -18.21 4.34
C LEU A 91 14.39 -18.22 5.61
N PRO A 92 14.12 -19.13 6.56
CA PRO A 92 15.02 -19.30 7.70
C PRO A 92 16.41 -19.71 7.21
N LEU A 93 17.46 -19.15 7.81
CA LEU A 93 18.84 -19.54 7.54
C LEU A 93 19.02 -21.02 7.93
N PRO A 94 19.38 -21.90 6.99
CA PRO A 94 19.67 -23.30 7.27
C PRO A 94 20.76 -23.44 8.34
N PRO A 95 20.67 -24.39 9.28
CA PRO A 95 21.67 -24.59 10.34
C PRO A 95 23.10 -24.70 9.81
N GLU A 96 23.30 -25.26 8.62
CA GLU A 96 24.60 -25.47 7.99
C GLU A 96 25.32 -24.17 7.61
N LEU A 97 24.56 -23.08 7.45
CA LEU A 97 25.00 -21.74 7.08
C LEU A 97 25.12 -20.78 8.27
N GLN A 98 24.79 -21.21 9.49
CA GLN A 98 24.88 -20.39 10.71
C GLN A 98 26.29 -20.40 11.35
N ARG A 99 27.33 -20.70 10.57
CA ARG A 99 28.71 -20.85 11.05
C ARG A 99 29.42 -19.52 11.30
#